data_AF-A0A8T3V1C9-F1
#
_entry.id   AF-A0A8T3V1C9-F1
#
_cell.length_a   1.000
_cell.length_b   1.000
_cell.length_c   1.000
_cell.angle_alpha   90.00
_cell.angle_beta   90.00
_cell.angle_gamma   90.00
#
_symmetry.space_group_name_H-M   'P 1'
#
loop_
_entity.id
_entity.type
_entity.pdbx_description
1 polymer ?
#
loop_
_entity_poly.entity_id
_entity_poly.type
_entity_poly.pdbx_seq_one_letter_code
_entity_poly.pdbx_strand_id
1 'polypeptide(L)'
;MYCEKCGAELVDGATFCSNCGNQVKAKAHKNIYIALILTFILTGLGSVYAGNVKKGLILFIARIFLAILGLFVSVFFIFSFLVWAFAFHEAYRDVEIANGHPNPNLLEDFKGWDRNRQIITILIAAIIVIIVIGGSVNIMTSDHTHSSDASGSSHYYSNGGGSGGSSYSSSQHYGGVDDSPSTIAKNDPDWYYDHYEYGDNQDIDDYLESEGYE
;
A
#
# COMPACT_ATOMS: atom_id res chain seq x y z
N MET A 1 32.60 -30.61 -9.62
CA MET A 1 33.64 -30.12 -8.68
C MET A 1 34.68 -31.21 -8.45
N TYR A 2 35.93 -30.94 -8.01
CA TYR A 2 36.95 -31.98 -7.83
C TYR A 2 37.28 -32.23 -6.36
N CYS A 3 37.61 -33.48 -6.02
CA CYS A 3 38.05 -33.85 -4.68
C CYS A 3 39.43 -33.27 -4.38
N GLU A 4 39.55 -32.46 -3.33
CA GLU A 4 40.82 -31.85 -2.90
C GLU A 4 41.89 -32.89 -2.50
N LYS A 5 41.49 -34.11 -2.15
CA LYS A 5 42.40 -35.17 -1.70
C LYS A 5 42.96 -36.02 -2.85
N CYS A 6 42.14 -36.35 -3.85
CA CYS A 6 42.50 -37.32 -4.90
C CYS A 6 42.30 -36.82 -6.34
N GLY A 7 41.75 -35.62 -6.53
CA GLY A 7 41.52 -35.04 -7.85
C GLY A 7 40.36 -35.65 -8.64
N ALA A 8 39.64 -36.65 -8.10
CA ALA A 8 38.50 -37.24 -8.77
C ALA A 8 37.35 -36.23 -8.94
N GLU A 9 36.67 -36.28 -10.08
CA GLU A 9 35.46 -35.50 -10.32
C GLU A 9 34.33 -36.00 -9.40
N LEU A 10 33.64 -35.04 -8.77
CA LEU A 10 32.57 -35.27 -7.83
C LEU A 10 31.25 -34.86 -8.46
N VAL A 11 30.26 -35.73 -8.28
CA VAL A 11 28.86 -35.49 -8.65
C VAL A 11 28.28 -34.36 -7.79
N ASP A 12 27.38 -33.57 -8.36
CA ASP A 12 26.71 -32.49 -7.63
C ASP A 12 25.91 -33.05 -6.45
N GLY A 13 26.02 -32.41 -5.28
CA GLY A 13 25.41 -32.91 -4.06
C GLY A 13 26.16 -34.04 -3.34
N ALA A 14 27.29 -34.53 -3.86
CA ALA A 14 28.06 -35.58 -3.20
C ALA A 14 28.60 -35.11 -1.83
N THR A 15 28.28 -35.85 -0.77
CA THR A 15 28.78 -35.65 0.60
C THR A 15 30.09 -36.37 0.87
N PHE A 16 30.40 -37.39 0.07
CA PHE A 16 31.64 -38.16 0.13
C PHE A 16 32.18 -38.40 -1.29
N CYS A 17 33.51 -38.42 -1.41
CA CYS A 17 34.18 -38.80 -2.64
C CYS A 17 34.05 -40.31 -2.87
N SER A 18 33.46 -40.73 -3.99
CA SER A 18 33.31 -42.14 -4.37
C SER A 18 34.64 -42.85 -4.62
N ASN A 19 35.71 -42.11 -4.93
CA ASN A 19 37.03 -42.69 -5.22
C ASN A 19 37.89 -42.89 -3.96
N CYS A 20 37.91 -41.93 -3.03
CA CYS A 20 38.82 -41.96 -1.87
C CYS A 20 38.14 -41.92 -0.49
N GLY A 21 36.81 -41.83 -0.44
CA GLY A 21 36.02 -41.78 0.80
C GLY A 21 36.12 -40.47 1.60
N ASN A 22 36.84 -39.45 1.11
CA ASN A 22 36.94 -38.17 1.82
C ASN A 22 35.59 -37.45 1.86
N GLN A 23 35.27 -36.81 3.00
CA GLN A 23 34.07 -35.97 3.10
C GLN A 23 34.27 -34.71 2.25
N VAL A 24 33.25 -34.37 1.48
CA VAL A 24 33.25 -33.20 0.61
C VAL A 24 32.02 -32.36 0.94
N LYS A 25 32.21 -31.05 1.07
CA LYS A 25 31.10 -30.13 1.27
C LYS A 25 30.35 -30.03 -0.06
N ALA A 26 29.32 -30.86 -0.21
CA ALA A 26 28.36 -30.77 -1.30
C ALA A 26 27.89 -29.33 -1.48
N LYS A 27 28.17 -28.70 -2.62
CA LYS A 27 27.43 -27.49 -3.01
C LYS A 27 26.00 -27.93 -3.33
N ALA A 28 25.05 -27.48 -2.52
CA ALA A 28 23.64 -27.73 -2.76
C ALA A 28 23.18 -26.92 -3.97
N HIS A 29 22.48 -27.57 -4.91
CA HIS A 29 21.84 -26.89 -6.03
C HIS A 29 20.76 -25.93 -5.52
N LYS A 30 20.85 -24.67 -5.91
CA LYS A 30 19.99 -23.57 -5.46
C LYS A 30 18.88 -23.30 -6.47
N ASN A 31 17.68 -23.00 -5.98
CA ASN A 31 16.54 -22.73 -6.83
C ASN A 31 16.52 -21.25 -7.25
N ILE A 32 16.57 -21.02 -8.55
CA ILE A 32 16.51 -19.69 -9.18
C ILE A 32 15.25 -18.91 -8.79
N TYR A 33 14.08 -19.53 -8.79
CA TYR A 33 12.82 -18.83 -8.52
C TYR A 33 12.75 -18.27 -7.10
N ILE A 34 13.29 -19.01 -6.12
CA ILE A 34 13.39 -18.54 -4.73
C ILE A 34 14.25 -17.28 -4.66
N ALA A 35 15.40 -17.27 -5.33
CA ALA A 35 16.27 -16.10 -5.37
C ALA A 35 15.62 -14.88 -6.04
N LEU A 36 14.85 -15.10 -7.12
CA LEU A 36 14.11 -14.03 -7.78
C LEU A 36 13.01 -13.46 -6.87
N ILE A 37 12.25 -14.31 -6.18
CA ILE A 37 11.22 -13.87 -5.22
C ILE A 37 11.87 -13.08 -4.07
N LEU A 38 13.00 -13.54 -3.55
CA LEU A 38 13.77 -12.83 -2.51
C LEU A 38 14.20 -11.44 -2.99
N THR A 39 14.71 -11.32 -4.22
CA THR A 39 15.08 -10.03 -4.82
C THR A 39 13.86 -9.13 -5.07
N PHE A 40 12.72 -9.72 -5.42
CA PHE A 40 11.47 -8.99 -5.62
C PHE A 40 10.99 -8.34 -4.30
N ILE A 41 10.99 -9.11 -3.19
CA ILE A 41 10.57 -8.62 -1.87
C ILE A 41 11.57 -7.60 -1.33
N LEU A 42 12.86 -7.93 -1.38
CA LEU A 42 13.94 -7.09 -0.85
C LEU A 42 15.14 -7.16 -1.80
N THR A 43 15.40 -6.03 -2.47
CA THR A 43 16.50 -5.91 -3.44
C THR A 43 17.83 -6.34 -2.82
N GLY A 44 18.50 -7.32 -3.45
CA GLY A 44 19.80 -7.83 -3.01
C GLY A 44 19.76 -9.15 -2.22
N LEU A 45 18.60 -9.57 -1.67
CA LEU A 45 18.53 -10.83 -0.92
C LEU A 45 18.72 -12.09 -1.79
N GLY A 46 18.34 -12.07 -3.07
CA GLY A 46 18.60 -13.19 -3.97
C GLY A 46 20.09 -13.51 -4.12
N SER A 47 20.95 -12.48 -4.21
CA SER A 47 22.42 -12.63 -4.24
C SER A 47 22.98 -13.13 -2.90
N VAL A 48 22.38 -12.75 -1.78
CA VAL A 48 22.72 -13.30 -0.45
C VAL A 48 22.39 -14.80 -0.39
N TYR A 49 21.22 -15.20 -0.88
CA TYR A 49 20.82 -16.61 -0.97
C TYR A 49 21.77 -17.43 -1.85
N ALA A 50 22.27 -16.85 -2.94
CA ALA A 50 23.30 -17.44 -3.78
C ALA A 50 24.66 -17.61 -3.07
N GLY A 51 24.90 -16.88 -1.97
CA GLY A 51 26.13 -16.91 -1.18
C GLY A 51 27.03 -15.68 -1.36
N ASN A 52 26.67 -14.76 -2.25
CA ASN A 52 27.41 -13.54 -2.54
C ASN A 52 26.96 -12.36 -1.65
N VAL A 53 27.15 -12.52 -0.34
CA VAL A 53 26.65 -11.59 0.69
C VAL A 53 27.10 -10.14 0.50
N LYS A 54 28.34 -9.93 0.05
CA LYS A 54 28.91 -8.59 -0.17
C LYS A 54 28.13 -7.84 -1.24
N LYS A 55 27.87 -8.48 -2.38
CA LYS A 55 27.15 -7.88 -3.50
C LYS A 55 25.69 -7.61 -3.14
N GLY A 56 25.03 -8.60 -2.50
CA GLY A 56 23.66 -8.46 -2.05
C GLY A 56 23.47 -7.28 -1.09
N LEU A 57 24.38 -7.12 -0.13
CA LEU A 57 24.34 -5.99 0.81
C LEU A 57 24.59 -4.64 0.13
N ILE A 58 25.54 -4.58 -0.82
CA ILE A 58 25.79 -3.36 -1.60
C ILE A 58 24.54 -2.94 -2.38
N LEU A 59 23.86 -3.87 -3.05
CA LEU A 59 22.63 -3.60 -3.79
C LEU A 59 21.50 -3.14 -2.87
N PHE A 60 21.37 -3.74 -1.68
CA PHE A 60 20.40 -3.33 -0.68
C PHE A 60 20.62 -1.90 -0.20
N ILE A 61 21.85 -1.55 0.18
CA ILE A 61 22.22 -0.20 0.63
C ILE A 61 22.04 0.82 -0.49
N ALA A 62 22.49 0.50 -1.71
CA ALA A 62 22.32 1.37 -2.87
C ALA A 62 20.84 1.67 -3.15
N ARG A 63 19.97 0.66 -3.00
CA ARG A 63 18.53 0.81 -3.21
C ARG A 63 17.87 1.72 -2.17
N ILE A 64 18.25 1.58 -0.89
CA ILE A 64 17.78 2.45 0.20
C ILE A 64 18.23 3.89 -0.04
N PHE A 65 19.50 4.08 -0.37
CA PHE A 65 20.06 5.40 -0.65
C PHE A 65 19.31 6.08 -1.82
N LEU A 66 19.13 5.40 -2.95
CA LEU A 66 18.38 5.92 -4.09
C LEU A 66 16.91 6.17 -3.79
N ALA A 67 16.29 5.39 -2.91
CA ALA A 67 14.92 5.62 -2.46
C ALA A 67 14.79 6.92 -1.66
N ILE A 68 15.72 7.16 -0.72
CA ILE A 68 15.74 8.39 0.10
C ILE A 68 15.95 9.62 -0.79
N LEU A 69 16.90 9.57 -1.73
CA LEU A 69 17.08 10.67 -2.69
C LEU A 69 15.86 10.85 -3.61
N GLY A 70 15.18 9.77 -3.97
CA GLY A 70 13.93 9.77 -4.74
C GLY A 70 12.79 10.55 -4.09
N LEU A 71 12.74 10.60 -2.75
CA LEU A 71 11.75 11.41 -2.04
C LEU A 71 11.91 12.91 -2.34
N PHE A 72 13.13 13.37 -2.65
CA PHE A 72 13.41 14.78 -2.93
C PHE A 72 13.36 15.12 -4.41
N VAL A 73 13.71 14.17 -5.29
CA VAL A 73 13.72 14.39 -6.75
C VAL A 73 13.19 13.16 -7.48
N SER A 74 12.09 13.35 -8.21
CA SER A 74 11.36 12.26 -8.87
C SER A 74 12.20 11.45 -9.88
N VAL A 75 13.27 12.02 -10.43
CA VAL A 75 14.15 11.33 -11.39
C VAL A 75 14.86 10.11 -10.77
N PHE A 76 15.13 10.13 -9.45
CA PHE A 76 15.81 9.01 -8.79
C PHE A 76 14.92 7.76 -8.66
N PHE A 77 13.60 7.87 -8.79
CA PHE A 77 12.73 6.68 -8.84
C PHE A 77 13.03 5.79 -10.05
N ILE A 78 13.34 6.40 -11.20
CA ILE A 78 13.72 5.68 -12.43
C ILE A 78 15.06 4.96 -12.20
N PHE A 79 16.06 5.65 -11.68
CA PHE A 79 17.35 5.02 -11.33
C PHE A 79 17.20 3.90 -10.30
N SER A 80 16.29 4.06 -9.33
CA SER A 80 15.95 3.02 -8.36
C SER A 80 15.38 1.76 -9.02
N PHE A 81 14.52 1.93 -10.04
CA PHE A 81 13.97 0.81 -10.82
C PHE A 81 15.05 0.13 -11.68
N LEU A 82 15.99 0.90 -12.25
CA LEU A 82 17.13 0.33 -12.96
C LEU A 82 18.02 -0.53 -12.05
N VAL A 83 18.29 -0.07 -10.83
CA VAL A 83 19.04 -0.86 -9.84
C VAL A 83 18.28 -2.13 -9.45
N TRP A 84 16.95 -2.07 -9.37
CA TRP A 84 16.12 -3.24 -9.11
C TRP A 84 16.18 -4.28 -10.25
N ALA A 85 16.06 -3.83 -11.51
CA ALA A 85 16.23 -4.71 -12.67
C ALA A 85 17.64 -5.31 -12.72
N PHE A 86 18.66 -4.50 -12.44
CA PHE A 86 20.05 -4.97 -12.33
C PHE A 86 20.21 -6.02 -11.22
N ALA A 87 19.54 -5.85 -10.08
CA ALA A 87 19.59 -6.82 -8.98
C ALA A 87 18.99 -8.19 -9.36
N PHE A 88 18.00 -8.26 -10.25
CA PHE A 88 17.52 -9.55 -10.76
C PHE A 88 18.54 -10.25 -11.64
N HIS A 89 19.15 -9.50 -12.55
CA HIS A 89 20.23 -10.02 -13.38
C HIS A 89 21.38 -10.53 -12.50
N GLU A 90 21.74 -9.77 -11.46
CA GLU A 90 22.78 -10.19 -10.50
C GLU A 90 22.38 -11.45 -9.73
N ALA A 91 21.14 -11.52 -9.21
CA ALA A 91 20.66 -12.66 -8.46
C ALA A 91 20.62 -13.95 -9.32
N TYR A 92 20.18 -13.83 -10.58
CA TYR A 92 20.24 -14.94 -11.55
C TYR A 92 21.68 -15.42 -11.73
N ARG A 93 22.59 -14.49 -12.05
CA ARG A 93 24.00 -14.81 -12.29
C ARG A 93 24.65 -15.46 -11.08
N ASP A 94 24.40 -14.92 -9.89
CA ASP A 94 24.98 -15.43 -8.66
C ASP A 94 24.47 -16.85 -8.34
N VAL A 95 23.18 -17.16 -8.58
CA VAL A 95 22.62 -18.50 -8.38
C VAL A 95 23.22 -19.50 -9.37
N GLU A 96 23.30 -19.14 -10.65
CA GLU A 96 23.85 -20.01 -11.68
C GLU A 96 25.35 -20.29 -11.46
N ILE A 97 26.12 -19.28 -11.05
CA ILE A 97 27.52 -19.47 -10.64
C ILE A 97 27.60 -20.37 -9.40
N ALA A 98 26.68 -20.22 -8.45
CA ALA A 98 26.62 -21.09 -7.29
C ALA A 98 26.27 -22.54 -7.66
N ASN A 99 25.47 -22.74 -8.71
CA ASN A 99 25.08 -24.03 -9.28
C ASN A 99 26.14 -24.63 -10.22
N GLY A 100 27.20 -23.89 -10.57
CA GLY A 100 28.33 -24.41 -11.35
C GLY A 100 28.42 -23.93 -12.80
N HIS A 101 27.58 -22.99 -13.21
CA HIS A 101 27.65 -22.35 -14.54
C HIS A 101 28.51 -21.08 -14.47
N PRO A 102 29.75 -21.07 -15.00
CA PRO A 102 30.69 -19.97 -14.77
C PRO A 102 30.35 -18.69 -15.55
N ASN A 103 29.72 -18.83 -16.74
CA ASN A 103 29.34 -17.71 -17.61
C ASN A 103 27.85 -17.80 -17.97
N PRO A 104 26.93 -17.66 -17.00
CA PRO A 104 25.51 -17.78 -17.28
C PRO A 104 25.03 -16.53 -18.03
N ASN A 105 24.24 -16.74 -19.08
CA ASN A 105 23.65 -15.66 -19.87
C ASN A 105 22.13 -15.86 -19.94
N LEU A 106 21.40 -14.99 -19.23
CA LEU A 106 19.96 -15.03 -19.13
C LEU A 106 19.28 -15.02 -20.51
N LEU A 107 19.83 -14.28 -21.48
CA LEU A 107 19.25 -14.14 -22.81
C LEU A 107 19.42 -15.42 -23.64
N GLU A 108 20.56 -16.09 -23.50
CA GLU A 108 20.81 -17.35 -24.20
C GLU A 108 19.96 -18.47 -23.61
N ASP A 109 19.88 -18.55 -22.29
CA ASP A 109 19.01 -19.49 -21.58
C ASP A 109 17.54 -19.27 -21.95
N PHE A 110 17.08 -18.01 -21.92
CA PHE A 110 15.72 -17.66 -22.30
C PHE A 110 15.41 -18.02 -23.75
N LYS A 111 16.35 -17.79 -24.67
CA LYS A 111 16.18 -18.12 -26.09
C LYS A 111 16.12 -19.63 -26.32
N GLY A 112 16.80 -20.42 -25.50
CA GLY A 112 16.78 -21.89 -25.55
C GLY A 112 15.49 -22.53 -25.04
N TRP A 113 14.60 -21.78 -24.39
CA TRP A 113 13.35 -22.32 -23.85
C TRP A 113 12.27 -22.54 -24.90
N ASP A 114 11.38 -23.51 -24.64
CA ASP A 114 10.18 -23.72 -25.44
C ASP A 114 9.30 -22.47 -25.48
N ARG A 115 8.61 -22.26 -26.62
CA ARG A 115 7.77 -21.08 -26.86
C ARG A 115 6.72 -20.84 -25.76
N ASN A 116 6.12 -21.90 -25.21
CA ASN A 116 5.14 -21.75 -24.13
C ASN A 116 5.78 -21.20 -22.85
N ARG A 117 6.97 -21.67 -22.50
CA ARG A 117 7.72 -21.19 -21.32
C ARG A 117 8.14 -19.73 -21.52
N GLN A 118 8.62 -19.38 -22.73
CA GLN A 118 8.96 -18.00 -23.07
C GLN A 118 7.77 -17.04 -22.88
N ILE A 119 6.59 -17.41 -23.41
CA ILE A 119 5.38 -16.59 -23.28
C ILE A 119 4.99 -16.43 -21.80
N ILE A 120 4.96 -17.53 -21.03
CA ILE A 120 4.61 -17.48 -19.60
C ILE A 120 5.54 -16.55 -18.83
N THR A 121 6.86 -16.67 -19.03
CA THR A 121 7.84 -15.83 -18.32
C THR A 121 7.71 -14.37 -18.69
N ILE A 122 7.50 -14.04 -19.97
CA ILE A 122 7.27 -12.66 -20.41
C ILE A 122 5.99 -12.10 -19.76
N LEU A 123 4.90 -12.86 -19.73
CA LEU A 123 3.65 -12.43 -19.12
C LEU A 123 3.81 -12.17 -17.61
N ILE A 124 4.48 -13.06 -16.89
CA ILE A 124 4.77 -12.88 -15.46
C ILE A 124 5.62 -11.64 -15.24
N ALA A 125 6.69 -11.46 -16.02
CA ALA A 125 7.54 -10.27 -15.92
C ALA A 125 6.77 -8.98 -16.23
N ALA A 126 5.92 -8.98 -17.25
CA ALA A 126 5.08 -7.85 -17.61
C ALA A 126 4.09 -7.50 -16.50
N ILE A 127 3.39 -8.49 -15.92
CA ILE A 127 2.48 -8.30 -14.79
C ILE A 127 3.22 -7.72 -13.60
N ILE A 128 4.40 -8.26 -13.27
CA ILE A 128 5.26 -7.75 -12.19
C ILE A 128 5.61 -6.28 -12.43
N VAL A 129 6.03 -5.92 -13.65
CA VAL A 129 6.36 -4.53 -14.02
C VAL A 129 5.12 -3.63 -13.90
N ILE A 130 3.94 -4.09 -14.35
CA ILE A 130 2.68 -3.34 -14.23
C ILE A 130 2.30 -3.11 -12.77
N ILE A 131 2.43 -4.12 -11.90
CA ILE A 131 2.15 -3.97 -10.46
C ILE A 131 3.10 -2.95 -9.83
N VAL A 132 4.38 -3.01 -10.16
CA VAL A 132 5.40 -2.10 -9.61
C VAL A 132 5.18 -0.66 -10.08
N ILE A 133 4.85 -0.46 -11.36
CA ILE A 133 4.58 0.89 -11.92
C ILE A 133 3.21 1.42 -11.47
N GLY A 134 2.17 0.58 -11.51
CA GLY A 134 0.80 0.93 -11.12
C GLY A 134 0.62 1.19 -9.62
N GLY A 135 1.41 0.52 -8.79
CA GLY A 135 1.47 0.79 -7.34
C GLY A 135 1.92 2.22 -7.02
N SER A 136 2.80 2.81 -7.84
CA SER A 136 3.22 4.21 -7.70
C SER A 136 2.19 5.25 -8.18
N VAL A 137 1.17 4.86 -8.95
CA VAL A 137 0.13 5.78 -9.47
C VAL A 137 -1.08 5.89 -8.53
N ASN A 138 -1.21 4.99 -7.55
CA ASN A 138 -2.35 4.98 -6.62
C ASN A 138 -2.18 5.87 -5.37
N ILE A 139 -1.11 6.68 -5.27
CA ILE A 139 -0.98 7.70 -4.21
C ILE A 139 -1.41 9.07 -4.76
N MET A 140 -2.56 9.16 -5.43
CA MET A 140 -3.25 10.45 -5.60
C MET A 140 -4.73 10.27 -5.95
N THR A 141 -5.47 9.51 -5.14
CA THR A 141 -6.90 9.76 -4.95
C THR A 141 -7.29 9.29 -3.55
N SER A 142 -6.63 9.85 -2.53
CA SER A 142 -7.40 10.09 -1.31
C SER A 142 -8.29 11.26 -1.64
N ASP A 143 -9.50 10.98 -2.10
CA ASP A 143 -10.61 11.88 -1.86
C ASP A 143 -10.66 12.06 -0.34
N HIS A 144 -10.06 13.15 0.15
CA HIS A 144 -10.34 13.67 1.47
C HIS A 144 -11.77 14.22 1.43
N THR A 145 -12.75 13.32 1.47
CA THR A 145 -14.04 13.63 2.09
C THR A 145 -13.91 13.34 3.57
N HIS A 146 -13.01 14.07 4.24
CA HIS A 146 -13.11 14.24 5.68
C HIS A 146 -13.99 15.47 5.92
N SER A 147 -15.28 15.19 6.05
CA SER A 147 -16.18 16.00 6.85
C SER A 147 -15.62 16.11 8.27
N SER A 148 -15.25 17.32 8.67
CA SER A 148 -15.38 17.82 10.04
C SER A 148 -14.90 19.27 10.11
N ASP A 149 -15.78 20.09 10.67
CA ASP A 149 -15.73 21.53 10.83
C ASP A 149 -14.48 22.06 11.53
N ALA A 150 -14.05 23.27 11.14
CA ALA A 150 -13.40 24.21 12.05
C ALA A 150 -13.53 25.64 11.51
N SER A 151 -14.33 26.42 12.23
CA SER A 151 -14.46 27.87 12.24
C SER A 151 -13.17 28.67 11.98
N GLY A 152 -13.24 29.59 11.02
CA GLY A 152 -12.29 30.68 10.83
C GLY A 152 -13.01 32.03 10.85
N SER A 153 -13.03 32.66 12.01
CA SER A 153 -13.58 34.00 12.26
C SER A 153 -12.81 35.08 11.50
N SER A 154 -13.52 36.09 10.96
CA SER A 154 -13.44 37.50 11.42
C SER A 154 -13.77 38.55 10.35
N HIS A 155 -14.41 39.62 10.83
CA HIS A 155 -14.54 40.98 10.29
C HIS A 155 -15.79 41.41 9.48
N TYR A 156 -16.79 41.81 10.27
CA TYR A 156 -17.42 43.14 10.32
C TYR A 156 -17.65 43.90 9.00
N TYR A 157 -18.93 44.05 8.62
CA TYR A 157 -19.59 45.36 8.47
C TYR A 157 -21.09 45.25 8.79
N SER A 158 -21.55 46.14 9.68
CA SER A 158 -22.93 46.52 9.99
C SER A 158 -23.68 46.95 8.70
N ASN A 159 -25.01 46.97 8.55
CA ASN A 159 -26.06 47.31 9.50
C ASN A 159 -27.44 46.99 8.86
N GLY A 160 -28.43 46.57 9.66
CA GLY A 160 -29.84 46.93 9.44
C GLY A 160 -30.83 45.87 8.93
N GLY A 161 -31.50 45.19 9.86
CA GLY A 161 -32.97 45.04 9.82
C GLY A 161 -33.55 43.65 9.52
N GLY A 162 -34.15 43.02 10.54
CA GLY A 162 -35.32 42.14 10.37
C GLY A 162 -35.09 40.65 10.68
N SER A 163 -35.42 40.26 11.93
CA SER A 163 -36.22 39.08 12.32
C SER A 163 -36.34 37.91 11.33
N GLY A 164 -36.03 36.65 11.64
CA GLY A 164 -35.73 36.00 12.91
C GLY A 164 -35.67 34.46 12.70
N GLY A 165 -34.97 33.77 13.61
CA GLY A 165 -35.02 32.32 13.92
C GLY A 165 -34.80 31.34 12.77
N SER A 166 -33.62 30.75 12.56
CA SER A 166 -32.97 29.68 13.34
C SER A 166 -33.87 28.43 13.46
N SER A 167 -33.75 27.39 12.63
CA SER A 167 -32.70 26.37 12.46
C SER A 167 -32.97 25.06 13.24
N TYR A 168 -32.39 23.98 12.71
CA TYR A 168 -32.18 22.64 13.29
C TYR A 168 -33.16 21.51 12.94
N SER A 169 -32.77 20.80 11.87
CA SER A 169 -32.49 19.35 11.81
C SER A 169 -32.85 18.49 13.03
N SER A 170 -33.64 17.44 12.81
CA SER A 170 -33.22 16.09 13.20
C SER A 170 -33.92 15.01 12.38
N SER A 171 -33.13 13.99 12.06
CA SER A 171 -33.50 12.72 11.45
C SER A 171 -34.71 12.06 12.11
N GLN A 172 -35.55 11.40 11.33
CA GLN A 172 -35.78 9.95 11.46
C GLN A 172 -36.69 9.41 10.36
N HIS A 173 -36.46 8.14 10.11
CA HIS A 173 -36.95 7.32 9.02
C HIS A 173 -38.45 7.02 9.18
N TYR A 174 -39.33 7.69 8.42
CA TYR A 174 -40.68 7.22 8.13
C TYR A 174 -41.03 7.58 6.69
N GLY A 175 -41.67 6.64 5.99
CA GLY A 175 -42.03 6.75 4.58
C GLY A 175 -42.70 8.09 4.29
N GLY A 176 -42.23 8.77 3.23
CA GLY A 176 -42.59 10.15 2.92
C GLY A 176 -44.08 10.40 3.06
N VAL A 177 -44.43 11.11 4.13
CA VAL A 177 -45.76 11.67 4.33
C VAL A 177 -45.76 12.95 3.50
N ASP A 178 -46.81 13.15 2.72
CA ASP A 178 -46.95 14.37 1.95
C ASP A 178 -47.25 15.53 2.89
N ASP A 179 -46.25 16.35 3.21
CA ASP A 179 -46.40 17.52 4.10
C ASP A 179 -47.08 18.71 3.40
N SER A 180 -47.94 18.45 2.40
CA SER A 180 -48.72 19.52 1.78
C SER A 180 -49.69 20.09 2.82
N PRO A 181 -49.95 21.41 2.83
CA PRO A 181 -50.89 22.02 3.77
C PRO A 181 -52.29 21.38 3.74
N SER A 182 -52.65 20.74 2.63
CA SER A 182 -53.95 20.09 2.43
C SER A 182 -54.10 18.70 3.06
N THR A 183 -52.98 18.00 3.29
CA THR A 183 -52.94 16.64 3.84
C THR A 183 -52.75 16.66 5.34
N ILE A 184 -52.01 17.65 5.85
CA ILE A 184 -51.87 17.98 7.26
C ILE A 184 -53.22 18.33 7.92
N ALA A 185 -54.02 19.21 7.31
CA ALA A 185 -55.27 19.69 7.90
C ALA A 185 -56.39 18.62 8.00
N LYS A 186 -56.21 17.49 7.30
CA LYS A 186 -57.17 16.37 7.34
C LYS A 186 -56.92 15.38 8.47
N ASN A 187 -55.67 15.24 8.88
CA ASN A 187 -55.26 14.21 9.83
C ASN A 187 -55.16 14.75 11.26
N ASP A 188 -55.00 16.07 11.43
CA ASP A 188 -55.01 16.72 12.73
C ASP A 188 -55.65 18.14 12.63
N PRO A 189 -56.96 18.26 12.89
CA PRO A 189 -57.64 19.56 12.82
C PRO A 189 -57.22 20.54 13.93
N ASP A 190 -56.51 20.08 14.97
CA ASP A 190 -56.13 20.88 16.13
C ASP A 190 -54.65 21.31 16.12
N TRP A 191 -53.86 20.94 15.09
CA TRP A 191 -52.47 21.39 14.87
C TRP A 191 -52.25 22.87 15.22
N TYR A 192 -53.19 23.74 14.83
CA TYR A 192 -53.01 25.20 14.92
C TYR A 192 -52.79 25.68 16.36
N TYR A 193 -53.22 24.89 17.36
CA TYR A 193 -53.11 25.25 18.77
C TYR A 193 -51.92 24.61 19.51
N ASP A 194 -51.19 23.69 18.88
CA ASP A 194 -50.08 22.97 19.53
C ASP A 194 -48.75 23.74 19.56
N HIS A 195 -48.69 24.94 18.94
CA HIS A 195 -47.47 25.74 18.87
C HIS A 195 -47.30 26.77 20.01
N TYR A 196 -48.17 26.75 21.01
CA TYR A 196 -48.04 27.62 22.18
C TYR A 196 -47.95 26.80 23.46
N GLU A 197 -46.93 25.95 23.56
CA GLU A 197 -46.35 25.67 24.87
C GLU A 197 -45.80 27.00 25.40
N TYR A 198 -46.54 27.62 26.32
CA TYR A 198 -45.97 28.67 27.18
C TYR A 198 -44.88 27.99 28.01
N GLY A 199 -43.64 28.06 27.52
CA GLY A 199 -42.48 27.71 28.33
C GLY A 199 -42.49 28.59 29.57
N ASP A 200 -42.41 27.95 30.74
CA ASP A 200 -42.37 28.59 32.05
C ASP A 200 -41.40 29.78 32.03
N ASN A 201 -41.96 30.99 32.16
CA ASN A 201 -41.18 32.21 32.12
C ASN A 201 -40.82 32.57 33.56
N GLN A 202 -39.63 32.17 33.99
CA GLN A 202 -39.13 32.39 35.35
C GLN A 202 -39.23 33.86 35.80
N ASP A 203 -39.15 34.81 34.85
CA ASP A 203 -39.27 36.24 35.15
C ASP A 203 -40.70 36.67 35.55
N ILE A 204 -41.73 35.91 35.12
CA ILE A 204 -43.14 36.15 35.47
C ILE A 204 -43.47 35.50 36.81
N ASP A 205 -42.93 34.30 37.06
CA ASP A 205 -43.13 33.58 38.32
C ASP A 205 -42.49 34.34 39.50
N ASP A 206 -41.28 34.88 39.31
CA ASP A 206 -40.59 35.73 40.29
C ASP A 206 -41.36 37.03 40.58
N TYR A 207 -42.08 37.58 39.58
CA TYR A 207 -42.89 38.78 39.76
C TYR A 207 -44.18 38.48 40.54
N LEU A 208 -44.82 37.33 40.29
CA LEU A 208 -46.06 36.93 40.97
C LEU A 208 -45.81 36.54 42.44
N GLU A 209 -44.69 35.88 42.75
CA GLU A 209 -44.27 35.63 44.14
C GLU A 209 -43.97 36.95 44.88
N SER A 210 -43.44 37.96 44.19
CA SER A 210 -43.17 39.27 44.79
C SER A 210 -44.44 40.07 45.15
N GLU A 211 -45.56 39.79 44.46
CA GLU A 211 -46.86 40.39 44.76
C GLU A 211 -47.71 39.55 45.73
N GLY A 212 -47.18 38.43 46.23
CA GLY A 212 -47.76 37.63 47.31
C GLY A 212 -48.85 36.64 46.87
N TYR A 213 -48.81 36.21 45.61
CA TYR A 213 -49.65 35.15 45.08
C TYR A 213 -48.76 33.91 44.86
N GLU A 214 -49.05 32.83 45.61
CA GLU A 214 -48.49 31.48 45.37
C GLU A 214 -49.32 30.71 44.34
#